data_AF-A0A1C5APB0-F1
#
_entry.id   AF-A0A1C5APB0-F1
#
_cell.length_a   1.000
_cell.length_b   1.000
_cell.length_c   1.000
_cell.angle_alpha   90.00
_cell.angle_beta   90.00
_cell.angle_gamma   90.00
#
_symmetry.space_group_name_H-M   'P 1'
#
loop_
_entity.id
_entity.type
_entity.pdbx_description
1 polymer ?
#
loop_
_entity_poly.entity_id
_entity_poly.type
_entity_poly.pdbx_seq_one_letter_code
_entity_poly.pdbx_strand_id
1 'polypeptide(L)' 'MLDEGVQPNETTVPMLPCVAPEETLAFWRALGFAVTYEQTKPYLYLAFRWRGFELHYGRAS' A
#
# COMPACT_ATOMS: atom_id res chain seq x y z
N MET A 1 26.33 -21.45 20.09
CA MET A 1 25.11 -22.04 19.50
C MET A 1 24.45 -20.87 18.78
N LEU A 2 24.73 -20.71 17.49
CA LEU A 2 23.93 -19.78 16.68
C LEU A 2 22.54 -20.43 16.67
N ASP A 3 21.53 -19.74 17.19
CA ASP A 3 20.13 -20.10 16.94
C ASP A 3 20.04 -20.47 15.45
N GLU A 4 19.41 -21.61 15.11
CA GLU A 4 19.12 -21.94 13.72
C GLU A 4 18.39 -20.74 13.11
N GLY A 5 19.17 -19.95 12.35
CA GLY A 5 18.96 -18.52 12.25
C GLY A 5 17.66 -18.22 11.54
N VAL A 6 16.78 -17.44 12.19
CA VAL A 6 15.61 -16.85 11.54
C VAL A 6 16.08 -16.18 10.25
N GLN A 7 15.57 -16.67 9.12
CA GLN A 7 15.85 -16.08 7.81
C GLN A 7 15.04 -14.79 7.69
N PRO A 8 15.69 -13.63 7.46
CA PRO A 8 14.97 -12.36 7.37
C PRO A 8 14.22 -12.28 6.03
N ASN A 9 12.97 -12.71 6.03
CA ASN A 9 12.07 -12.72 4.87
C ASN A 9 10.81 -11.87 5.09
N GLU A 10 10.81 -11.03 6.11
CA GLU A 10 9.73 -10.10 6.42
C GLU A 10 9.62 -9.03 5.32
N THR A 11 8.39 -8.61 5.02
CA THR A 11 8.10 -7.52 4.09
C THR A 11 7.35 -6.44 4.84
N THR A 12 7.71 -5.19 4.62
CA THR A 12 6.97 -4.03 5.14
C THR A 12 6.14 -3.41 4.03
N VAL A 13 4.95 -2.94 4.39
CA VAL A 13 4.09 -2.18 3.47
C VAL A 13 4.02 -0.75 3.96
N PRO A 14 4.55 0.24 3.22
CA PRO A 14 4.52 1.62 3.64
C PRO A 14 3.09 2.17 3.60
N MET A 15 2.72 2.93 4.62
CA MET A 15 1.50 3.73 4.63
C MET A 15 1.83 5.18 4.29
N LEU A 16 1.48 5.57 3.06
CA LEU A 16 1.73 6.89 2.51
C LEU A 16 0.57 7.85 2.82
N PRO A 17 0.84 9.16 2.99
CA PRO A 17 -0.22 10.14 3.17
C PRO A 17 -0.97 10.37 1.84
N CYS A 18 -2.29 10.47 1.92
CA CYS A 18 -3.15 10.77 0.78
C CYS A 18 -3.94 12.06 1.03
N VAL A 19 -3.76 13.01 0.11
CA VAL A 19 -4.50 14.29 0.07
C VAL A 19 -5.60 14.29 -0.99
N ALA A 20 -5.45 13.49 -2.05
CA ALA A 20 -6.25 13.52 -3.27
C ALA A 20 -6.57 12.07 -3.72
N PRO A 21 -7.61 11.43 -3.14
CA PRO A 21 -7.81 9.99 -3.29
C PRO A 21 -8.19 9.55 -4.71
N GLU A 22 -9.01 10.35 -5.40
CA GLU A 22 -9.44 10.03 -6.77
C GLU A 22 -8.27 10.10 -7.75
N GLU A 23 -7.43 11.13 -7.63
CA GLU A 23 -6.22 11.30 -8.42
C GLU A 23 -5.18 10.21 -8.13
N THR A 24 -5.07 9.80 -6.85
CA THR A 24 -4.17 8.71 -6.43
C THR A 24 -4.61 7.38 -7.04
N LEU A 25 -5.92 7.07 -7.01
CA LEU A 25 -6.49 5.89 -7.67
C LEU A 25 -6.24 5.92 -9.17
N ALA A 26 -6.53 7.05 -9.83
CA ALA A 26 -6.35 7.20 -11.27
C ALA A 26 -4.89 6.99 -11.69
N PHE A 27 -3.96 7.59 -10.94
CA PHE A 27 -2.52 7.47 -11.19
C PHE A 27 -2.04 6.01 -11.12
N TRP A 28 -2.31 5.31 -10.02
CA TRP A 28 -1.83 3.94 -9.85
C TRP A 28 -2.50 2.94 -10.80
N ARG A 29 -3.79 3.12 -11.10
CA ARG A 29 -4.48 2.32 -12.12
C ARG A 29 -3.84 2.52 -13.50
N ALA A 30 -3.49 3.75 -13.87
CA ALA A 30 -2.84 4.04 -15.15
C ALA A 30 -1.45 3.38 -15.29
N LEU A 31 -0.73 3.20 -14.17
CA LEU A 31 0.53 2.46 -14.13
C LEU A 31 0.35 0.93 -14.12
N GLY A 32 -0.89 0.43 -14.09
CA GLY A 32 -1.20 -1.01 -14.09
C GLY A 32 -1.17 -1.66 -12.71
N PHE A 33 -1.22 -0.89 -11.61
CA PHE A 33 -1.42 -1.45 -10.28
C PHE A 33 -2.85 -1.95 -10.13
N ALA A 34 -3.01 -3.10 -9.48
CA ALA A 34 -4.31 -3.58 -9.04
C ALA A 34 -4.70 -2.86 -7.75
N VAL A 35 -5.93 -2.34 -7.69
CA VAL A 35 -6.50 -1.84 -6.44
C VAL A 35 -6.96 -3.04 -5.62
N THR A 36 -6.34 -3.27 -4.46
CA THR A 36 -6.68 -4.37 -3.55
C THR A 36 -7.65 -3.94 -2.46
N TYR A 37 -7.72 -2.64 -2.17
CA TYR A 37 -8.72 -2.05 -1.29
C TYR A 37 -8.99 -0.58 -1.64
N GLU A 38 -10.24 -0.16 -1.58
CA GLU A 38 -10.69 1.19 -1.92
C GLU A 38 -11.79 1.64 -0.98
N GLN A 39 -11.44 2.48 0.01
CA GLN A 39 -12.38 3.12 0.91
C GLN A 39 -12.08 4.61 0.98
N THR A 40 -13.04 5.43 0.61
CA THR A 40 -12.94 6.89 0.72
C THR A 40 -13.69 7.45 1.93
N LYS A 41 -14.61 6.66 2.54
CA LYS A 41 -15.42 7.03 3.71
C LYS A 41 -15.76 5.83 4.60
N PRO A 42 -15.99 6.01 5.92
CA PRO A 42 -15.74 7.24 6.69
C PRO A 42 -14.25 7.53 6.88
N TYR A 43 -13.37 6.54 6.72
CA TYR A 43 -11.93 6.68 6.82
C TYR A 43 -11.30 6.42 5.44
N LEU A 44 -10.38 7.30 5.05
CA LEU A 44 -9.66 7.13 3.80
C LEU A 44 -8.60 6.04 3.96
N TYR A 45 -8.74 4.98 3.16
CA TYR A 45 -7.75 3.92 3.04
C TYR A 45 -7.75 3.35 1.62
N LEU A 46 -6.59 3.40 0.96
CA LEU A 46 -6.41 2.84 -0.39
C LEU A 46 -5.24 1.86 -0.35
N ALA A 47 -5.36 0.73 -1.03
CA ALA A 47 -4.29 -0.24 -1.15
C ALA A 47 -4.12 -0.70 -2.60
N PHE A 48 -2.86 -0.80 -3.01
CA PHE A 48 -2.46 -1.14 -4.37
C PHE A 48 -1.42 -2.24 -4.36
N ARG A 49 -1.45 -3.10 -5.37
CA ARG A 49 -0.44 -4.14 -5.59
C ARG A 49 0.02 -4.17 -7.04
N TRP A 50 1.32 -4.30 -7.22
CA TRP A 50 1.92 -4.62 -8.51
C TRP A 50 3.11 -5.56 -8.32
N ARG A 51 2.98 -6.79 -8.84
CA ARG A 51 3.95 -7.87 -8.62
C ARG A 51 4.19 -8.06 -7.11
N GLY A 52 5.43 -7.92 -6.65
CA GLY A 52 5.80 -8.04 -5.23
C GLY A 52 5.76 -6.72 -4.44
N PHE A 53 5.26 -5.64 -5.02
CA PHE A 53 5.14 -4.34 -4.34
C PHE A 53 3.72 -4.10 -3.86
N GLU A 54 3.61 -3.65 -2.61
CA GLU A 54 2.36 -3.20 -2.00
C GLU A 54 2.52 -1.76 -1.52
N LEU A 55 1.48 -0.95 -1.74
CA LEU A 55 1.43 0.45 -1.35
C LEU A 55 0.10 0.73 -0.67
N HIS A 56 0.16 1.21 0.56
CA HIS A 56 -1.03 1.63 1.30
C HIS A 56 -1.04 3.14 1.43
N TYR A 57 -2.23 3.71 1.48
CA TYR A 57 -2.46 5.12 1.66
C TYR A 57 -3.48 5.36 2.77
N GLY A 58 -3.17 6.27 3.68
CA GLY A 58 -4.07 6.77 4.72
C GLY A 58 -4.30 8.28 4.56
N ARG A 59 -5.24 8.84 5.32
CA ARG A 59 -5.47 10.29 5.34
C ARG A 59 -4.21 11.03 5.79
N ALA A 60 -3.79 12.04 5.02
CA ALA A 60 -2.76 12.98 5.46
C ALA A 60 -3.22 13.72 6.72
N SER A 61 -2.33 13.82 7.71
CA SER A 61 -2.52 14.55 8.98
C SER A 61 -2.13 16.01 8.86
#